data_AF-A0A2E5U0R0-F1
#
_entry.id   AF-A0A2E5U0R0-F1
#
_cell.length_a   1.000
_cell.length_b   1.000
_cell.length_c   1.000
_cell.angle_alpha   90.00
_cell.angle_beta   90.00
_cell.angle_gamma   90.00
#
_symmetry.space_group_name_H-M   'P 1'
#
loop_
_entity.id
_entity.type
_entity.pdbx_description
1 polymer ?
#
loop_
_entity_poly.entity_id
_entity_poly.type
_entity_poly.pdbx_seq_one_letter_code
_entity_poly.pdbx_strand_id
1 'polypeptide(L)'
;MLKSLNKFNTPLRGALIGSIFGLIFSVGYIASSIWLCSGLLSCPGHWFPFFFIGIFIFISTVIFTMLISIILKKMYHFFDVSGTKN
;
A
#
# COMPACT_ATOMS: atom_id res chain seq x y z
N MET A 1 2.52 9.64 -17.37
CA MET A 1 2.40 8.61 -16.30
C MET A 1 1.25 7.61 -16.50
N LEU A 2 0.07 8.00 -17.00
CA LEU A 2 -1.08 7.08 -17.17
C LEU A 2 -0.92 5.99 -18.25
N LYS A 3 -0.10 6.20 -19.29
CA LYS A 3 -0.03 5.31 -20.47
C LYS A 3 0.57 3.91 -20.16
N SER A 4 1.37 3.80 -19.10
CA SER A 4 1.99 2.53 -18.66
C SER A 4 1.02 1.59 -17.94
N LEU A 5 -0.01 2.15 -17.29
CA LEU A 5 -0.98 1.38 -16.49
C LEU A 5 -1.98 0.58 -17.32
N ASN A 6 -2.08 0.83 -18.62
CA ASN A 6 -3.02 0.12 -19.50
C ASN A 6 -2.49 -1.26 -19.95
N LYS A 7 -1.21 -1.56 -19.69
CA LYS A 7 -0.59 -2.86 -20.01
C LYS A 7 -0.74 -3.87 -18.87
N PHE A 8 -1.17 -3.43 -17.70
CA PHE A 8 -1.35 -4.30 -16.54
C PHE A 8 -2.79 -4.81 -16.46
N ASN A 9 -2.94 -6.11 -16.21
CA ASN A 9 -4.25 -6.71 -16.05
C ASN A 9 -5.04 -6.05 -14.91
N THR A 10 -6.37 -5.99 -15.05
CA THR A 10 -7.33 -5.35 -14.11
C THR A 10 -7.00 -5.55 -12.63
N PRO A 11 -6.65 -6.77 -12.14
CA PRO A 11 -6.39 -6.96 -10.72
C PRO A 11 -5.04 -6.37 -10.26
N LEU A 12 -4.04 -6.29 -11.14
CA LEU A 12 -2.76 -5.66 -10.83
C LEU A 12 -2.88 -4.13 -10.78
N ARG A 13 -3.71 -3.55 -11.66
CA ARG A 13 -4.07 -2.13 -11.61
C ARG A 13 -4.81 -1.77 -10.33
N GLY A 14 -5.73 -2.63 -9.87
CA GLY A 14 -6.40 -2.48 -8.58
C GLY A 14 -5.44 -2.51 -7.39
N ALA A 15 -4.49 -3.46 -7.38
CA ALA A 15 -3.47 -3.56 -6.33
C ALA A 15 -2.55 -2.32 -6.27
N LEU A 16 -2.13 -1.82 -7.44
CA LEU A 16 -1.30 -0.60 -7.53
C LEU A 16 -2.03 0.63 -7.00
N ILE A 17 -3.30 0.82 -7.37
CA ILE A 17 -4.11 1.94 -6.90
C ILE A 17 -4.33 1.82 -5.38
N GLY A 18 -4.70 0.63 -4.88
CA GLY A 18 -4.88 0.39 -3.46
C GLY A 18 -3.61 0.64 -2.64
N SER A 19 -2.45 0.22 -3.15
CA SER A 19 -1.15 0.48 -2.52
C SER A 19 -0.84 1.98 -2.45
N ILE A 20 -1.04 2.72 -3.53
CA ILE A 20 -0.82 4.17 -3.57
C ILE A 20 -1.71 4.88 -2.54
N PHE A 21 -3.00 4.55 -2.50
CA PHE A 21 -3.91 5.11 -1.51
C PHE A 21 -3.52 4.75 -0.08
N GLY A 22 -3.16 3.49 0.18
CA GLY A 22 -2.68 3.05 1.51
C GLY A 22 -1.43 3.81 1.97
N LEU A 23 -0.49 4.06 1.07
CA LEU A 23 0.71 4.85 1.34
C LEU A 23 0.35 6.31 1.67
N ILE A 24 -0.53 6.93 0.89
CA ILE A 24 -0.99 8.31 1.15
C ILE A 24 -1.66 8.43 2.52
N PHE A 25 -2.53 7.49 2.88
CA PHE A 25 -3.19 7.48 4.19
C PHE A 25 -2.20 7.28 5.34
N SER A 26 -1.24 6.37 5.18
CA SER A 26 -0.22 6.12 6.20
C SER A 26 0.68 7.35 6.43
N VAL A 27 1.14 7.99 5.35
CA VAL A 27 1.93 9.23 5.44
C VAL A 27 1.11 10.36 6.05
N GLY A 28 -0.16 10.51 5.63
CA GLY A 28 -1.07 11.50 6.20
C GLY A 28 -1.30 11.31 7.70
N TYR A 29 -1.42 10.06 8.14
CA TYR A 29 -1.55 9.72 9.56
C TYR A 29 -0.31 10.12 10.36
N ILE A 30 0.88 9.72 9.90
CA ILE A 30 2.16 10.07 10.55
C ILE A 30 2.36 11.58 10.59
N ALA A 31 2.14 12.27 9.48
CA ALA A 31 2.29 13.73 9.39
C ALA A 31 1.32 14.46 10.32
N SER A 32 0.06 14.02 10.39
CA SER A 32 -0.94 14.58 11.31
C SER A 32 -0.53 14.36 12.77
N SER A 33 -0.01 13.17 13.11
CA SER A 33 0.48 12.88 14.46
C SER A 33 1.66 13.77 14.85
N ILE A 34 2.61 14.00 13.95
CA ILE A 34 3.76 14.89 14.19
C ILE A 34 3.29 16.34 14.31
N TRP A 35 2.42 16.80 13.41
CA TRP A 35 1.93 18.17 13.41
C TRP A 35 1.21 18.54 14.71
N LEU A 36 0.35 17.65 15.20
CA LEU A 36 -0.31 17.81 16.49
C LEU A 36 0.70 17.79 17.64
N CYS A 37 1.73 16.93 17.62
CA CYS A 37 2.81 16.99 18.61
C CYS A 37 3.56 18.33 18.59
N SER A 38 3.82 18.90 17.40
CA SER A 38 4.52 20.19 17.25
C SER A 38 3.68 21.38 17.72
N GLY A 39 2.35 21.27 17.71
CA GLY A 39 1.44 22.30 18.20
C GLY A 39 1.29 22.34 19.72
N LEU A 40 1.74 21.30 20.44
CA LEU A 40 1.67 21.22 21.90
C LEU A 40 3.02 21.59 22.53
N LEU A 41 2.99 22.34 23.64
CA LEU A 41 4.18 22.77 24.39
C LEU A 41 5.03 21.59 24.93
N SER A 42 4.41 20.43 25.10
CA SER A 42 5.06 19.15 25.40
C SER A 42 4.20 18.03 24.85
N CYS A 43 4.76 17.18 23.99
CA CYS A 43 3.97 16.10 23.44
C CYS A 43 3.75 15.02 24.52
N PRO A 44 2.50 14.73 24.92
CA PRO A 44 2.24 13.76 25.98
C PRO A 44 2.71 12.38 25.51
N GLY A 45 3.37 11.62 26.40
CA GLY A 45 4.01 10.34 26.05
C GLY A 45 3.08 9.28 25.43
N HIS A 46 1.76 9.44 25.59
CA HIS A 46 0.76 8.59 24.92
C HIS A 46 0.64 8.85 23.40
N TRP A 47 1.26 9.90 22.86
CA TRP A 47 1.28 10.19 21.42
C TRP A 47 2.40 9.47 20.68
N PHE A 48 3.46 9.12 21.39
CA PHE A 48 4.56 8.31 20.91
C PHE A 48 4.11 7.00 20.19
N PRO A 49 3.11 6.24 20.68
CA PRO A 49 2.62 5.05 19.98
C PRO A 49 1.98 5.32 18.62
N PHE A 50 1.47 6.52 18.32
CA PHE A 50 0.84 6.78 17.01
C PHE A 50 1.84 6.71 15.85
N PHE A 51 3.08 7.13 16.08
CA PHE A 51 4.14 6.97 15.09
C PHE A 51 4.42 5.48 14.79
N PHE A 52 4.51 4.65 15.83
CA PHE A 52 4.71 3.21 15.68
C PHE A 52 3.53 2.51 15.01
N ILE A 53 2.30 2.89 15.35
CA ILE A 53 1.08 2.37 14.72
C ILE A 53 1.07 2.74 13.23
N GLY A 54 1.44 3.98 12.87
CA GLY A 54 1.55 4.42 11.49
C GLY A 54 2.56 3.60 10.68
N ILE A 55 3.75 3.35 11.26
CA ILE A 55 4.77 2.47 10.67
C ILE A 55 4.26 1.03 10.54
N PHE A 56 3.55 0.52 11.55
CA PHE A 56 3.02 -0.84 11.51
C PHE A 56 1.99 -1.02 10.39
N ILE A 57 1.11 -0.03 10.20
CA ILE A 57 0.16 0.00 9.08
C ILE A 57 0.90 0.07 7.74
N PHE A 58 1.96 0.87 7.64
CA PHE A 58 2.79 0.96 6.44
C PHE A 58 3.44 -0.39 6.09
N ILE A 59 4.08 -1.03 7.05
CA ILE A 59 4.74 -2.32 6.85
C ILE A 59 3.71 -3.40 6.49
N SER A 60 2.58 -3.43 7.21
CA SER A 60 1.49 -4.37 6.94
C SER A 60 0.96 -4.21 5.51
N THR A 61 0.66 -2.97 5.08
CA THR A 61 0.17 -2.70 3.72
C THR A 61 1.18 -3.11 2.66
N VAL A 62 2.48 -2.86 2.84
CA VAL A 62 3.53 -3.31 1.91
C VAL A 62 3.58 -4.83 1.82
N ILE A 63 3.58 -5.54 2.96
CA ILE A 63 3.62 -7.01 3.00
C ILE A 63 2.39 -7.61 2.33
N PHE A 64 1.19 -7.12 2.64
CA PHE A 64 -0.05 -7.58 2.01
C PHE A 64 -0.03 -7.36 0.50
N THR A 65 0.45 -6.20 0.05
CA THR A 65 0.55 -5.90 -1.39
C THR A 65 1.50 -6.87 -2.09
N MET A 66 2.66 -7.18 -1.48
CA MET A 66 3.59 -8.17 -2.02
C MET A 66 2.98 -9.58 -2.08
N LEU A 67 2.33 -10.02 -0.99
CA LEU A 67 1.68 -11.33 -0.93
C LEU A 67 0.60 -11.48 -2.02
N ILE A 68 -0.28 -10.48 -2.14
CA ILE A 68 -1.32 -10.45 -3.17
C ILE A 68 -0.70 -10.50 -4.57
N SER A 69 0.39 -9.76 -4.80
CA SER A 69 1.09 -9.76 -6.09
C SER A 69 1.69 -11.13 -6.45
N ILE A 70 2.26 -11.84 -5.46
CA ILE A 70 2.79 -13.20 -5.65
C ILE A 70 1.65 -14.17 -5.96
N ILE A 71 0.54 -14.11 -5.22
CA ILE A 71 -0.63 -14.97 -5.43
C ILE A 71 -1.20 -14.72 -6.83
N LEU A 72 -1.39 -13.46 -7.22
CA LEU A 72 -1.84 -13.09 -8.57
C LEU A 72 -0.92 -13.66 -9.64
N LYS A 73 0.40 -13.51 -9.50
CA LYS A 73 1.36 -14.03 -10.48
C LYS A 73 1.26 -15.56 -10.60
N LYS A 74 1.11 -16.25 -9.48
CA LYS A 74 0.94 -17.71 -9.44
C LYS A 74 -0.39 -18.15 -10.07
N MET A 75 -1.47 -17.42 -9.81
CA MET A 75 -2.77 -17.65 -10.45
C MET A 75 -2.70 -17.40 -11.94
N TYR A 76 -2.11 -16.30 -12.40
CA TYR A 76 -1.95 -15.99 -13.83
C TYR A 76 -1.20 -17.10 -14.57
N HIS A 77 -0.12 -17.64 -13.98
CA HIS A 77 0.59 -18.78 -14.56
C HIS A 77 -0.27 -20.05 -14.62
N PHE A 78 -1.20 -20.24 -13.68
CA PHE A 78 -2.11 -21.37 -13.68
C PHE A 78 -3.28 -21.20 -14.67
N PHE A 79 -3.71 -19.96 -14.91
CA PHE A 79 -4.74 -19.62 -15.89
C PHE A 79 -4.21 -19.47 -17.32
N ASP A 80 -2.89 -19.46 -17.53
CA ASP A 80 -2.23 -19.52 -18.85
C ASP A 80 -2.35 -20.91 -19.53
N VAL A 81 -3.51 -21.56 -19.34
CA VAL A 81 -3.88 -22.83 -19.94
C VAL A 81 -4.84 -22.62 -21.13
N SER A 82 -5.28 -21.38 -21.38
CA SER A 82 -6.02 -21.01 -22.59
C SER A 82 -5.05 -20.55 -23.68
N GLY A 83 -4.63 -21.50 -24.52
CA GLY A 83 -3.66 -21.29 -25.59
C GLY A 83 -3.94 -20.10 -26.51
N THR A 84 -2.88 -19.37 -26.83
CA THR A 84 -2.82 -18.54 -28.04
C THR A 84 -1.81 -19.19 -28.99
N LYS A 85 -2.31 -20.13 -29.80
CA LYS A 85 -1.77 -20.34 -31.15
C LYS A 85 -2.36 -19.22 -32.02
N ASN A 86 -1.60 -18.14 -32.18
CA ASN A 86 -1.37 -17.34 -33.41
C ASN A 86 -0.78 -15.99 -33.02
#